data_AF-A0A9Q0WX75-F1
#
_entry.id   AF-A0A9Q0WX75-F1
#
_cell.length_a   1.000
_cell.length_b   1.000
_cell.length_c   1.000
_cell.angle_alpha   90.00
_cell.angle_beta   90.00
_cell.angle_gamma   90.00
#
_symmetry.space_group_name_H-M   'P 1'
#
loop_
_entity.id
_entity.type
_entity.pdbx_description
1 polymer ?
#
loop_
_entity_poly.entity_id
_entity_poly.type
_entity_poly.pdbx_seq_one_letter_code
_entity_poly.pdbx_strand_id
1 'polypeptide(L)'
;MVSFLYSPDVDQLSHSGSRQNFVNRWIWGGLDPRYVSDLDVNWDDVMKVIEKLGERNDYQGVGLLNFNNSEISYWKHLMPDATHVALQLDYADKNMTWDSLYPEWIDEEQEKEVPVCPSLPKPETLRKRLDLIAVKLPCRNEVNWSRDVARLHLQLAAASLAASAKGLYPIHLLFITERFPIPNLFTCKELVVRDGNVWLYKPDVNVLRDKLQLPVGSCELSLPLQDRERVYSGNPQREAYATILHSAHVYVCGAIAAAQSIRLSGSTRDLVILVDETISVYHRSGLEKAGWKIRTIQRIRNPKAEKDAYNEWNYSKFRLWQLTDYDKIIFIDADLLILRNIDFLFGMPEISATGNNATLFNSGVMVIEPSNCTFQSFDGTY
;
A
#
# COMPACT_ATOMS: atom_id res chain seq x y z
N MET A 1 2.81 4.91 12.00
CA MET A 1 3.19 5.57 10.74
C MET A 1 2.96 4.63 9.57
N VAL A 2 1.93 4.86 8.76
CA VAL A 2 1.71 4.05 7.54
C VAL A 2 2.72 4.46 6.50
N SER A 3 3.58 3.54 6.05
CA SER A 3 4.57 3.84 5.01
C SER A 3 4.29 3.01 3.77
N PHE A 4 4.30 3.64 2.60
CA PHE A 4 4.07 2.95 1.34
C PHE A 4 5.34 2.19 0.92
N LEU A 5 5.23 0.86 0.72
CA LEU A 5 6.36 -0.03 0.43
C LEU A 5 6.66 -0.17 -1.07
N TYR A 6 7.96 -0.32 -1.35
CA TYR A 6 8.65 -0.32 -2.65
C TYR A 6 9.05 -1.74 -3.11
N SER A 7 9.28 -1.92 -4.42
CA SER A 7 9.91 -3.11 -5.04
C SER A 7 11.21 -2.70 -5.77
N PRO A 8 12.32 -3.45 -5.69
CA PRO A 8 13.59 -3.07 -6.31
C PRO A 8 13.63 -3.31 -7.82
N ASP A 9 14.25 -2.39 -8.58
CA ASP A 9 14.59 -2.57 -10.00
C ASP A 9 16.09 -2.87 -10.20
N VAL A 10 16.37 -3.59 -11.30
CA VAL A 10 17.68 -3.98 -11.83
C VAL A 10 18.08 -3.04 -12.97
N ASP A 11 19.31 -2.54 -12.93
CA ASP A 11 19.92 -1.65 -13.93
C ASP A 11 20.11 -2.30 -15.31
N GLN A 12 19.87 -1.52 -16.37
CA GLN A 12 20.85 -1.29 -17.43
C GLN A 12 20.55 0.02 -18.19
N LEU A 13 21.53 0.93 -18.18
CA LEU A 13 21.55 2.23 -18.85
C LEU A 13 21.66 2.12 -20.38
N SER A 14 20.86 2.93 -21.10
CA SER A 14 21.34 3.62 -22.31
C SER A 14 20.47 4.84 -22.62
N HIS A 15 21.10 6.03 -22.65
CA HIS A 15 20.50 7.29 -23.09
C HIS A 15 20.30 7.33 -24.61
N SER A 16 19.16 7.84 -25.08
CA SER A 16 19.13 8.80 -26.18
C SER A 16 17.83 9.60 -26.14
N GLY A 17 17.93 10.93 -26.29
CA GLY A 17 16.79 11.83 -26.21
C GLY A 17 16.12 12.08 -27.56
N SER A 18 14.88 12.59 -27.53
CA SER A 18 14.43 13.55 -28.52
C SER A 18 13.27 14.38 -27.95
N ARG A 19 13.34 15.70 -28.16
CA ARG A 19 12.25 16.66 -27.91
C ARG A 19 11.19 16.47 -28.99
N GLN A 20 9.91 16.45 -28.61
CA GLN A 20 8.84 16.82 -29.54
C GLN A 20 7.84 17.78 -28.91
N ASN A 21 7.60 18.86 -29.65
CA ASN A 21 6.65 19.91 -29.39
C ASN A 21 5.21 19.37 -29.51
N PHE A 22 4.36 19.67 -28.54
CA PHE A 22 2.92 19.60 -28.72
C PHE A 22 2.25 20.90 -28.26
N VAL A 23 1.78 21.66 -29.24
CA VAL A 23 0.82 22.74 -29.06
C VAL A 23 -0.56 22.15 -29.32
N ASN A 24 -1.41 22.12 -28.29
CA ASN A 24 -2.79 22.57 -28.47
C ASN A 24 -3.48 22.88 -27.13
N ARG A 25 -4.27 23.94 -27.22
CA ARG A 25 -4.67 24.88 -26.17
C ARG A 25 -6.09 24.54 -25.69
N TRP A 26 -6.25 24.30 -24.39
CA TRP A 26 -7.55 24.29 -23.71
C TRP A 26 -7.56 25.41 -22.67
N ILE A 27 -8.69 26.11 -22.61
CA ILE A 27 -8.82 27.47 -22.09
C ILE A 27 -9.03 27.41 -20.56
N TRP A 28 -8.09 28.04 -19.83
CA TRP A 28 -7.91 28.15 -18.37
C TRP A 28 -7.30 26.92 -17.66
N GLY A 29 -5.96 26.96 -17.52
CA GLY A 29 -5.15 25.98 -16.80
C GLY A 29 -4.38 25.07 -17.77
N GLY A 30 -3.10 25.38 -18.02
CA GLY A 30 -2.25 24.50 -18.84
C GLY A 30 -2.20 23.08 -18.26
N LEU A 31 -2.11 22.07 -19.15
CA LEU A 31 -1.85 20.68 -18.76
C LEU A 31 -0.64 20.66 -17.83
N ASP A 32 -0.82 20.15 -16.61
CA ASP A 32 0.31 19.91 -15.73
C ASP A 32 1.01 18.65 -16.27
N PRO A 33 2.26 18.77 -16.76
CA PRO A 33 3.00 17.60 -17.24
C PRO A 33 3.13 16.53 -16.15
N ARG A 34 2.98 16.91 -14.87
CA ARG A 34 2.51 16.12 -13.71
C ARG A 34 1.77 14.83 -14.06
N TYR A 35 0.64 15.05 -14.72
CA TYR A 35 -0.46 14.09 -14.83
C TYR A 35 -0.49 13.40 -16.20
N VAL A 36 0.33 13.85 -17.14
CA VAL A 36 0.41 13.26 -18.48
C VAL A 36 1.02 11.87 -18.36
N SER A 37 0.32 10.88 -18.92
CA SER A 37 0.78 9.49 -18.99
C SER A 37 1.34 9.20 -20.37
N ASP A 38 2.61 8.78 -20.41
CA ASP A 38 3.32 8.37 -21.63
C ASP A 38 2.94 6.95 -22.08
N LEU A 39 2.09 6.26 -21.33
CA LEU A 39 1.65 4.89 -21.63
C LEU A 39 0.54 4.90 -22.68
N ASP A 40 0.74 4.22 -23.81
CA ASP A 40 -0.34 3.93 -24.75
C ASP A 40 -1.26 2.83 -24.20
N VAL A 41 -2.58 3.04 -24.32
CA VAL A 41 -3.57 2.08 -23.83
C VAL A 41 -3.63 0.88 -24.78
N ASN A 42 -3.26 -0.30 -24.28
CA ASN A 42 -3.52 -1.56 -24.97
C ASN A 42 -4.99 -1.97 -24.79
N TRP A 43 -5.82 -1.68 -25.79
CA TRP A 43 -7.26 -1.95 -25.74
C TRP A 43 -7.60 -3.44 -25.75
N ASP A 44 -6.74 -4.31 -26.27
CA ASP A 44 -6.97 -5.75 -26.22
C ASP A 44 -6.90 -6.27 -24.78
N ASP A 45 -5.95 -5.77 -24.00
CA ASP A 45 -5.82 -6.13 -22.58
C ASP A 45 -7.01 -5.58 -21.78
N VAL A 46 -7.45 -4.34 -22.08
CA VAL A 46 -8.65 -3.75 -21.48
C VAL A 46 -9.90 -4.60 -21.80
N MET A 47 -10.06 -5.06 -23.04
CA MET A 47 -11.17 -5.92 -23.44
C MET A 47 -11.20 -7.23 -22.66
N LYS A 48 -10.05 -7.93 -22.55
CA LYS A 48 -9.95 -9.18 -21.78
C LYS A 48 -10.32 -8.98 -20.31
N VAL A 49 -9.90 -7.86 -19.71
CA VAL A 49 -10.20 -7.53 -18.31
C VAL A 49 -11.69 -7.21 -18.14
N ILE A 50 -12.29 -6.45 -19.06
CA ILE A 50 -13.73 -6.14 -19.01
C ILE A 50 -14.59 -7.39 -19.19
N GLU A 51 -14.16 -8.36 -19.99
CA GLU A 51 -14.85 -9.65 -20.11
C GLU A 51 -14.90 -10.42 -18.78
N LYS A 52 -13.98 -10.15 -17.85
CA LYS A 52 -14.01 -10.72 -16.49
C LYS A 52 -14.97 -10.03 -15.53
N LEU A 53 -15.51 -8.85 -15.88
CA LEU A 53 -16.45 -8.10 -15.04
C LEU A 53 -17.85 -8.75 -14.93
N GLY A 54 -18.13 -9.83 -15.65
CA GLY A 54 -19.43 -10.51 -15.66
C GLY A 54 -20.33 -10.03 -16.81
N GLU A 55 -21.64 -10.19 -16.70
CA GLU A 55 -22.57 -9.79 -17.76
C GLU A 55 -22.51 -8.26 -17.97
N ARG A 56 -22.02 -7.83 -19.14
CA ARG A 56 -21.78 -6.43 -19.52
C ARG A 56 -22.99 -5.49 -19.33
N ASN A 57 -24.19 -6.05 -19.18
CA ASN A 57 -25.45 -5.32 -19.06
C ASN A 57 -25.75 -4.77 -17.64
N ASP A 58 -24.96 -5.14 -16.63
CA ASP A 58 -25.19 -4.68 -15.25
C ASP A 58 -24.48 -3.36 -14.91
N TYR A 59 -23.54 -2.91 -15.75
CA TYR A 59 -22.73 -1.71 -15.52
C TYR A 59 -23.41 -0.49 -16.15
N GLN A 60 -24.00 0.36 -15.32
CA GLN A 60 -24.79 1.51 -15.75
C GLN A 60 -23.95 2.79 -15.85
N GLY A 61 -22.87 2.89 -15.08
CA GLY A 61 -22.00 4.08 -15.04
C GLY A 61 -20.51 3.76 -15.09
N VAL A 62 -19.79 4.38 -16.02
CA VAL A 62 -18.33 4.30 -16.16
C VAL A 62 -17.71 5.69 -15.97
N GLY A 63 -16.91 5.84 -14.91
CA GLY A 63 -16.11 7.02 -14.64
C GLY A 63 -14.74 6.90 -15.28
N LEU A 64 -14.32 7.91 -16.05
CA LEU A 64 -13.02 7.93 -16.74
C LEU A 64 -12.18 9.07 -16.18
N LEU A 65 -11.09 8.75 -15.50
CA LEU A 65 -10.17 9.72 -14.89
C LEU A 65 -8.82 9.72 -15.62
N ASN A 66 -8.36 10.92 -16.02
CA ASN A 66 -7.07 11.15 -16.66
C ASN A 66 -6.89 10.50 -18.06
N PHE A 67 -7.97 10.40 -18.83
CA PHE A 67 -7.96 9.95 -20.22
C PHE A 67 -8.09 11.13 -21.20
N ASN A 68 -7.48 11.01 -22.37
CA ASN A 68 -7.65 11.99 -23.44
C ASN A 68 -8.98 11.77 -24.21
N ASN A 69 -9.34 12.74 -25.07
CA ASN A 69 -10.63 12.70 -25.79
C ASN A 69 -10.76 11.49 -26.75
N SER A 70 -9.67 11.04 -27.37
CA SER A 70 -9.71 9.86 -28.24
C SER A 70 -9.93 8.59 -27.41
N GLU A 71 -9.23 8.43 -26.30
CA GLU A 71 -9.40 7.28 -25.38
C GLU A 71 -10.81 7.24 -24.77
N ILE A 72 -11.36 8.39 -24.36
CA ILE A 72 -12.75 8.48 -23.89
C ILE A 72 -13.73 8.05 -24.99
N SER A 73 -13.43 8.38 -26.24
CA SER A 73 -14.25 7.94 -27.38
C SER A 73 -14.17 6.42 -27.57
N TYR A 74 -12.99 5.81 -27.42
CA TYR A 74 -12.85 4.34 -27.47
C TYR A 74 -13.61 3.64 -26.35
N TRP A 75 -13.55 4.15 -25.11
CA TRP A 75 -14.35 3.62 -24.00
C TRP A 75 -15.85 3.57 -24.32
N LYS A 76 -16.39 4.63 -24.94
CA LYS A 76 -17.80 4.67 -25.37
C LYS A 76 -18.16 3.62 -26.41
N HIS A 77 -17.23 3.25 -27.29
CA HIS A 77 -17.45 2.17 -28.25
C HIS A 77 -17.35 0.79 -27.58
N LEU A 78 -16.50 0.67 -26.56
CA LEU A 78 -16.27 -0.59 -25.85
C LEU A 78 -17.45 -0.98 -24.94
N MET A 79 -18.12 -0.01 -24.33
CA MET A 79 -19.26 -0.23 -23.42
C MET A 79 -20.47 0.64 -23.80
N PRO A 80 -21.05 0.51 -25.01
CA PRO A 80 -22.02 1.47 -25.55
C PRO A 80 -23.28 1.67 -24.70
N ASP A 81 -23.67 0.65 -23.92
CA ASP A 81 -24.86 0.69 -23.07
C ASP A 81 -24.64 1.42 -21.73
N ALA A 82 -23.38 1.71 -21.37
CA ALA A 82 -23.05 2.38 -20.12
C ALA A 82 -23.00 3.91 -20.27
N THR A 83 -23.42 4.62 -19.22
CA THR A 83 -23.25 6.08 -19.16
C THR A 83 -21.80 6.41 -18.81
N HIS A 84 -21.11 7.11 -19.71
CA HIS A 84 -19.71 7.51 -19.50
C HIS A 84 -19.62 8.92 -18.93
N VAL A 85 -18.81 9.09 -17.89
CA VAL A 85 -18.55 10.37 -17.24
C VAL A 85 -17.04 10.62 -17.25
N ALA A 86 -16.61 11.66 -17.96
CA ALA A 86 -15.24 12.16 -17.85
C ALA A 86 -15.11 12.87 -16.48
N LEU A 87 -14.26 12.33 -15.61
CA LEU A 87 -14.06 12.80 -14.26
C LEU A 87 -13.05 13.95 -14.27
N GLN A 88 -13.45 15.09 -13.71
CA GLN A 88 -12.58 16.25 -13.57
C GLN A 88 -11.87 16.22 -12.21
N LEU A 89 -10.58 16.50 -12.22
CA LEU A 89 -9.74 16.62 -11.04
C LEU A 89 -8.79 17.82 -11.23
N ASP A 90 -8.88 18.79 -10.32
CA ASP A 90 -7.95 19.91 -10.33
C ASP A 90 -6.54 19.42 -9.96
N TYR A 91 -5.50 20.00 -10.58
CA TYR A 91 -4.14 19.56 -10.31
C TYR A 91 -3.65 20.01 -8.94
N ALA A 92 -2.78 19.18 -8.36
CA ALA A 92 -1.91 19.57 -7.24
C ALA A 92 -1.21 20.91 -7.50
N ASP A 93 -0.92 21.67 -6.45
CA ASP A 93 -0.07 22.87 -6.57
C ASP A 93 1.24 22.52 -7.30
N LYS A 94 1.68 23.40 -8.21
CA LYS A 94 2.88 23.18 -9.03
C LYS A 94 4.15 23.07 -8.20
N ASN A 95 4.18 23.73 -7.04
CA ASN A 95 5.31 23.72 -6.11
C ASN A 95 5.24 22.55 -5.13
N MET A 96 4.16 21.77 -5.13
CA MET A 96 4.03 20.60 -4.26
C MET A 96 4.96 19.48 -4.73
N THR A 97 5.87 19.09 -3.85
CA THR A 97 6.81 17.98 -4.02
C THR A 97 6.45 16.82 -3.10
N TRP A 98 7.06 15.66 -3.30
CA TRP A 98 6.90 14.55 -2.36
C TRP A 98 7.31 14.94 -0.94
N ASP A 99 8.44 15.63 -0.79
CA ASP A 99 8.97 16.05 0.51
C ASP A 99 8.09 17.10 1.21
N SER A 100 7.24 17.81 0.46
CA SER A 100 6.23 18.70 1.08
C SER A 100 5.07 17.93 1.72
N LEU A 101 4.76 16.73 1.22
CA LEU A 101 3.76 15.83 1.82
C LEU A 101 4.38 14.95 2.90
N TYR A 102 5.57 14.40 2.63
CA TYR A 102 6.29 13.47 3.50
C TYR A 102 7.70 14.00 3.80
N PRO A 103 7.83 15.09 4.58
CA PRO A 103 9.12 15.57 5.03
C PRO A 103 9.86 14.52 5.86
N GLU A 104 11.20 14.57 5.80
CA GLU A 104 12.09 13.69 6.57
C GLU A 104 11.93 13.86 8.08
N TRP A 105 11.64 15.08 8.53
CA TRP A 105 11.44 15.41 9.94
C TRP A 105 10.23 16.32 10.10
N ILE A 106 9.49 16.11 11.19
CA ILE A 106 8.40 16.97 11.65
C ILE A 106 8.59 17.22 13.14
N ASP A 107 8.21 18.42 13.60
CA ASP A 107 8.09 18.73 15.02
C ASP A 107 6.82 18.07 15.57
N GLU A 108 6.93 16.79 15.97
CA GLU A 108 5.79 16.01 16.48
C GLU A 108 5.18 16.62 17.75
N GLU A 109 5.99 17.30 18.55
CA GLU A 109 5.60 17.90 19.83
C GLU A 109 5.15 19.37 19.69
N GLN A 110 5.27 19.94 18.48
CA GLN A 110 4.94 21.34 18.16
C GLN A 110 5.62 22.35 19.09
N GLU A 111 6.81 22.03 19.60
CA GLU A 111 7.51 22.90 20.55
C GLU A 111 8.04 24.19 19.89
N LYS A 112 8.26 24.17 18.57
CA LYS A 112 8.92 25.25 17.83
C LYS A 112 8.13 25.75 16.63
N GLU A 113 7.47 24.87 15.88
CA GLU A 113 6.76 25.23 14.64
C GLU A 113 5.43 24.47 14.49
N VAL A 114 4.37 25.17 14.05
CA VAL A 114 3.11 24.53 13.64
C VAL A 114 3.25 24.15 12.16
N PRO A 115 3.21 22.85 11.79
CA PRO A 115 3.41 22.45 10.41
C PRO A 115 2.23 22.88 9.54
N VAL A 116 2.51 23.51 8.39
CA VAL A 116 1.51 23.83 7.37
C VAL A 116 1.35 22.62 6.46
N CYS A 117 0.19 21.97 6.54
CA CYS A 117 -0.11 20.79 5.74
C CYS A 117 -0.65 21.15 4.36
N PRO A 118 0.06 20.79 3.27
CA PRO A 118 -0.49 20.95 1.94
C PRO A 118 -1.65 19.96 1.75
N SER A 119 -2.72 20.42 1.11
CA SER A 119 -3.87 19.58 0.77
C SER A 119 -3.91 19.30 -0.72
N LEU A 120 -4.31 18.08 -1.07
CA LEU A 120 -4.60 17.70 -2.45
C LEU A 120 -6.05 18.09 -2.78
N PRO A 121 -6.31 18.68 -3.96
CA PRO A 121 -7.68 18.87 -4.43
C PRO A 121 -8.47 17.56 -4.41
N LYS A 122 -9.78 17.63 -4.18
CA LYS A 122 -10.63 16.44 -4.19
C LYS A 122 -11.50 16.46 -5.45
N PRO A 123 -11.75 15.29 -6.07
CA PRO A 123 -12.68 15.24 -7.19
C PRO A 123 -14.08 15.63 -6.73
N GLU A 124 -14.87 16.19 -7.64
CA GLU A 124 -16.26 16.51 -7.34
C GLU A 124 -17.05 15.25 -6.99
N THR A 125 -17.87 15.33 -5.95
CA THR A 125 -18.75 14.23 -5.57
C THR A 125 -19.89 14.12 -6.57
N LEU A 126 -19.90 13.03 -7.33
CA LEU A 126 -20.93 12.80 -8.32
C LEU A 126 -22.22 12.28 -7.67
N ARG A 127 -23.35 12.79 -8.15
CA ARG A 127 -24.69 12.27 -7.78
C ARG A 127 -25.08 11.05 -8.61
N LYS A 128 -24.36 10.77 -9.69
CA LYS A 128 -24.61 9.63 -10.59
C LYS A 128 -23.93 8.38 -10.04
N ARG A 129 -24.59 7.24 -10.19
CA ARG A 129 -24.02 5.91 -9.89
C ARG A 129 -22.88 5.61 -10.85
N LEU A 130 -21.76 5.14 -10.32
CA LEU A 130 -20.63 4.60 -11.07
C LEU A 130 -20.38 3.17 -10.59
N ASP A 131 -20.32 2.23 -11.53
CA ASP A 131 -20.04 0.81 -11.27
C ASP A 131 -18.58 0.46 -11.58
N LEU A 132 -17.96 1.22 -12.47
CA LEU A 132 -16.54 1.14 -12.84
C LEU A 132 -15.91 2.54 -12.85
N ILE A 133 -14.75 2.68 -12.22
CA ILE A 133 -13.90 3.87 -12.37
C ILE A 133 -12.59 3.42 -12.99
N ALA A 134 -12.36 3.82 -14.24
CA ALA A 134 -11.10 3.62 -14.93
C ALA A 134 -10.20 4.84 -14.72
N VAL A 135 -8.92 4.60 -14.48
CA VAL A 135 -7.91 5.62 -14.19
C VAL A 135 -6.64 5.32 -14.97
N LYS A 136 -6.17 6.27 -15.76
CA LYS A 136 -4.86 6.18 -16.41
C LYS A 136 -3.81 6.87 -15.53
N LEU A 137 -2.80 6.15 -15.06
CA LEU A 137 -1.77 6.74 -14.21
C LEU A 137 -0.55 7.19 -15.03
N PRO A 138 0.09 8.31 -14.67
CA PRO A 138 1.38 8.66 -15.25
C PRO A 138 2.44 7.63 -14.85
N CYS A 139 3.34 7.35 -15.80
CA CYS A 139 4.53 6.53 -15.60
C CYS A 139 5.73 7.35 -16.08
N ARG A 140 6.36 8.10 -15.17
CA ARG A 140 7.57 8.85 -15.50
C ARG A 140 8.75 7.91 -15.38
N ASN A 141 9.64 7.92 -16.39
CA ASN A 141 10.85 7.10 -16.47
C ASN A 141 11.94 7.48 -15.46
N GLU A 142 11.57 7.93 -14.27
CA GLU A 142 12.48 8.33 -13.21
C GLU A 142 12.65 7.21 -12.18
N VAL A 143 13.85 7.15 -11.60
CA VAL A 143 14.26 6.22 -10.52
C VAL A 143 13.29 6.24 -9.32
N ASN A 144 12.42 7.25 -9.22
CA ASN A 144 11.55 7.51 -8.07
C ASN A 144 10.05 7.57 -8.42
N TRP A 145 9.59 6.76 -9.37
CA TRP A 145 8.17 6.68 -9.78
C TRP A 145 7.19 6.46 -8.62
N SER A 146 7.63 5.82 -7.52
CA SER A 146 6.82 5.58 -6.32
C SER A 146 6.59 6.84 -5.48
N ARG A 147 7.40 7.89 -5.68
CA ARG A 147 7.30 9.18 -4.99
C ARG A 147 6.78 10.28 -5.93
N ASP A 148 5.77 9.94 -6.71
CA ASP A 148 5.15 10.86 -7.64
C ASP A 148 3.82 11.40 -7.09
N VAL A 149 3.75 12.73 -6.94
CA VAL A 149 2.58 13.43 -6.37
C VAL A 149 1.34 13.24 -7.24
N ALA A 150 1.47 13.28 -8.58
CA ALA A 150 0.33 13.14 -9.48
C ALA A 150 -0.24 11.72 -9.46
N ARG A 151 0.65 10.71 -9.44
CA ARG A 151 0.30 9.30 -9.31
C ARG A 151 -0.38 9.01 -7.97
N LEU A 152 0.12 9.57 -6.86
CA LEU A 152 -0.54 9.47 -5.55
C LEU A 152 -1.92 10.12 -5.60
N HIS A 153 -2.00 11.34 -6.14
CA HIS A 153 -3.23 12.12 -6.19
C HIS A 153 -4.34 11.43 -7.00
N LEU A 154 -4.04 10.92 -8.19
CA LEU A 154 -5.01 10.22 -9.03
C LEU A 154 -5.58 8.97 -8.35
N GLN A 155 -4.73 8.24 -7.61
CA GLN A 155 -5.15 7.06 -6.87
C GLN A 155 -6.02 7.40 -5.65
N LEU A 156 -5.68 8.46 -4.92
CA LEU A 156 -6.51 8.99 -3.84
C LEU A 156 -7.86 9.51 -4.35
N ALA A 157 -7.87 10.17 -5.51
CA ALA A 157 -9.08 10.64 -6.16
C ALA A 157 -9.98 9.47 -6.58
N ALA A 158 -9.41 8.43 -7.20
CA ALA A 158 -10.13 7.22 -7.58
C ALA A 158 -10.71 6.50 -6.36
N ALA A 159 -9.92 6.35 -5.29
CA ALA A 159 -10.38 5.78 -4.03
C ALA A 159 -11.50 6.61 -3.39
N SER A 160 -11.38 7.94 -3.40
CA SER A 160 -12.40 8.86 -2.87
C SER A 160 -13.72 8.77 -3.64
N LEU A 161 -13.65 8.69 -4.97
CA LEU A 161 -14.82 8.49 -5.82
C LEU A 161 -15.49 7.15 -5.54
N ALA A 162 -14.72 6.06 -5.41
CA ALA A 162 -15.25 4.77 -5.03
C ALA A 162 -15.89 4.77 -3.63
N ALA A 163 -15.21 5.38 -2.65
CA ALA A 163 -15.71 5.55 -1.29
C ALA A 163 -17.01 6.39 -1.22
N SER A 164 -17.20 7.32 -2.16
CA SER A 164 -18.41 8.15 -2.24
C SER A 164 -19.66 7.42 -2.74
N ALA A 165 -19.50 6.23 -3.33
CA ALA A 165 -20.62 5.43 -3.82
C ALA A 165 -21.59 5.09 -2.69
N LYS A 166 -22.81 5.63 -2.78
CA LYS A 166 -23.90 5.36 -1.84
C LYS A 166 -24.70 4.16 -2.37
N GLY A 167 -24.51 2.98 -1.79
CA GLY A 167 -25.31 1.80 -2.11
C GLY A 167 -24.65 0.47 -1.70
N LEU A 168 -25.43 -0.61 -1.79
CA LEU A 168 -25.01 -1.99 -1.57
C LEU A 168 -24.42 -2.65 -2.83
N TYR A 169 -24.12 -1.88 -3.88
CA TYR A 169 -23.57 -2.41 -5.12
C TYR A 169 -22.03 -2.43 -5.08
N PRO A 170 -21.39 -3.46 -5.66
CA PRO A 170 -19.94 -3.48 -5.79
C PRO A 170 -19.48 -2.43 -6.81
N ILE A 171 -18.41 -1.70 -6.48
CA ILE A 171 -17.71 -0.82 -7.42
C ILE A 171 -16.38 -1.46 -7.81
N HIS A 172 -15.98 -1.28 -9.07
CA HIS A 172 -14.71 -1.74 -9.58
C HIS A 172 -13.79 -0.55 -9.90
N LEU A 173 -12.50 -0.72 -9.63
CA LEU A 173 -11.46 0.25 -9.97
C LEU A 173 -10.53 -0.39 -11.00
N LEU A 174 -10.37 0.26 -12.15
CA LEU A 174 -9.47 -0.19 -13.21
C LEU A 174 -8.33 0.81 -13.35
N PHE A 175 -7.09 0.36 -13.16
CA PHE A 175 -5.89 1.16 -13.35
C PHE A 175 -5.16 0.75 -14.62
N ILE A 176 -4.81 1.71 -15.45
CA ILE A 176 -3.93 1.51 -16.61
C ILE A 176 -2.56 2.08 -16.27
N THR A 177 -1.61 1.18 -15.99
CA THR A 177 -0.27 1.53 -15.54
C THR A 177 0.70 0.34 -15.62
N GLU A 178 1.95 0.62 -15.98
CA GLU A 178 3.05 -0.35 -15.94
C GLU A 178 3.53 -0.68 -14.53
N ARG A 179 3.32 0.24 -13.58
CA ARG A 179 3.80 0.14 -12.20
C ARG A 179 2.66 -0.23 -11.27
N PHE A 180 2.96 -0.92 -10.17
CA PHE A 180 1.95 -1.31 -9.18
C PHE A 180 1.12 -0.11 -8.67
N PRO A 181 -0.22 -0.20 -8.66
CA PRO A 181 -1.05 0.67 -7.83
C PRO A 181 -0.65 0.54 -6.35
N ILE A 182 -0.95 1.57 -5.55
CA ILE A 182 -0.50 1.67 -4.15
C ILE A 182 -0.97 0.44 -3.36
N PRO A 183 -0.06 -0.46 -2.94
CA PRO A 183 -0.47 -1.76 -2.36
C PRO A 183 -1.26 -1.63 -1.06
N ASN A 184 -0.99 -0.59 -0.27
CA ASN A 184 -1.70 -0.32 0.98
C ASN A 184 -3.14 0.19 0.74
N LEU A 185 -3.40 0.82 -0.40
CA LEU A 185 -4.73 1.36 -0.75
C LEU A 185 -5.53 0.36 -1.57
N PHE A 186 -4.88 -0.33 -2.50
CA PHE A 186 -5.44 -1.38 -3.35
C PHE A 186 -4.70 -2.68 -3.10
N THR A 187 -5.23 -3.46 -2.18
CA THR A 187 -4.54 -4.66 -1.70
C THR A 187 -4.66 -5.79 -2.72
N CYS A 188 -3.72 -6.73 -2.71
CA CYS A 188 -3.87 -7.87 -3.62
C CYS A 188 -5.08 -8.76 -3.30
N LYS A 189 -5.59 -8.74 -2.05
CA LYS A 189 -6.85 -9.43 -1.69
C LYS A 189 -8.05 -8.90 -2.50
N GLU A 190 -7.97 -7.66 -2.97
CA GLU A 190 -9.00 -6.99 -3.75
C GLU A 190 -8.73 -7.02 -5.26
N LEU A 191 -7.57 -7.56 -5.70
CA LEU A 191 -7.22 -7.68 -7.11
C LEU A 191 -8.06 -8.79 -7.76
N VAL A 192 -8.86 -8.44 -8.76
CA VAL A 192 -9.71 -9.37 -9.52
C VAL A 192 -8.92 -10.03 -10.64
N VAL A 193 -8.25 -9.22 -11.45
CA VAL A 193 -7.43 -9.68 -12.59
C VAL A 193 -6.43 -8.60 -12.98
N ARG A 194 -5.29 -9.03 -13.51
CA ARG A 194 -4.32 -8.19 -14.22
C ARG A 194 -4.05 -8.80 -15.58
N ASP A 195 -4.09 -8.00 -16.64
CA ASP A 195 -3.63 -8.37 -17.98
C ASP A 195 -2.71 -7.24 -18.48
N GLY A 196 -1.43 -7.55 -18.67
CA GLY A 196 -0.41 -6.55 -18.99
C GLY A 196 -0.38 -5.39 -17.99
N ASN A 197 -0.69 -4.19 -18.49
CA ASN A 197 -0.70 -2.93 -17.73
C ASN A 197 -2.09 -2.57 -17.20
N VAL A 198 -3.07 -3.46 -17.31
CA VAL A 198 -4.45 -3.23 -16.87
C VAL A 198 -4.71 -3.99 -15.58
N TRP A 199 -5.02 -3.26 -14.51
CA TRP A 199 -5.26 -3.82 -13.18
C TRP A 199 -6.70 -3.58 -12.78
N LEU A 200 -7.43 -4.63 -12.42
CA LEU A 200 -8.81 -4.52 -11.98
C LEU A 200 -8.95 -4.92 -10.51
N TYR A 201 -9.49 -4.01 -9.70
CA TYR A 201 -9.76 -4.20 -8.29
C TYR A 201 -11.24 -4.13 -7.99
N LYS A 202 -11.65 -4.88 -6.97
CA LYS A 202 -12.96 -4.82 -6.32
C LYS A 202 -12.76 -4.49 -4.84
N PRO A 203 -12.59 -3.21 -4.48
CA PRO A 203 -12.28 -2.82 -3.11
C PRO A 203 -13.47 -3.00 -2.17
N ASP A 204 -13.19 -3.25 -0.88
CA ASP A 204 -14.19 -3.07 0.16
C ASP A 204 -14.34 -1.57 0.45
N VAL A 205 -15.50 -1.02 0.12
CA VAL A 205 -15.75 0.43 0.19
C VAL A 205 -15.72 0.95 1.64
N ASN A 206 -16.03 0.12 2.65
CA ASN A 206 -15.94 0.54 4.05
C ASN A 206 -14.49 0.60 4.51
N VAL A 207 -13.70 -0.44 4.21
CA VAL A 207 -12.26 -0.44 4.50
C VAL A 207 -11.57 0.72 3.78
N LEU A 208 -11.95 0.99 2.54
CA LEU A 208 -11.42 2.11 1.76
C LEU A 208 -11.75 3.47 2.40
N ARG A 209 -12.98 3.66 2.91
CA ARG A 209 -13.38 4.86 3.67
C ARG A 209 -12.54 5.05 4.92
N ASP A 210 -12.27 3.97 5.65
CA ASP A 210 -11.47 4.03 6.88
C ASP A 210 -10.00 4.37 6.59
N LYS A 211 -9.46 3.85 5.47
CA LYS A 211 -8.12 4.21 4.98
C LYS A 211 -8.05 5.67 4.56
N LEU A 212 -9.06 6.20 3.87
CA LEU A 212 -9.12 7.60 3.43
C LEU A 212 -9.34 8.62 4.56
N GLN A 213 -9.69 8.16 5.76
CA GLN A 213 -9.71 9.01 6.96
C GLN A 213 -8.31 9.22 7.55
N LEU A 214 -7.30 8.45 7.10
CA LEU A 214 -5.92 8.69 7.51
C LEU A 214 -5.37 9.91 6.78
N PRO A 215 -4.52 10.70 7.47
CA PRO A 215 -3.90 11.87 6.88
C PRO A 215 -3.06 11.49 5.66
N VAL A 216 -3.07 12.37 4.66
CA VAL A 216 -2.16 12.27 3.52
C VAL A 216 -0.95 13.12 3.82
N GLY A 217 0.22 12.48 3.92
CA GLY A 217 1.44 13.15 4.36
C GLY A 217 1.71 12.99 5.85
N SER A 218 2.92 13.37 6.28
CA SER A 218 3.36 13.20 7.68
C SER A 218 3.03 14.40 8.58
N CYS A 219 2.77 15.59 8.01
CA CYS A 219 2.57 16.81 8.80
C CYS A 219 1.30 16.77 9.69
N GLU A 220 0.24 16.07 9.30
CA GLU A 220 -0.99 15.92 10.10
C GLU A 220 -0.83 14.84 11.19
N LEU A 221 0.28 14.09 11.22
CA LEU A 221 0.56 13.07 12.24
C LEU A 221 1.05 13.67 13.57
N SER A 222 1.57 14.90 13.56
CA SER A 222 1.95 15.63 14.79
C SER A 222 0.73 16.15 15.57
N LEU A 223 -0.46 16.10 14.97
CA LEU A 223 -1.70 16.39 15.67
C LEU A 223 -2.10 15.14 16.44
N PRO A 224 -2.44 15.24 17.75
CA PRO A 224 -2.92 14.08 18.48
C PRO A 224 -4.09 13.50 17.70
N LEU A 225 -3.90 12.29 17.17
CA LEU A 225 -4.98 11.49 16.60
C LEU A 225 -6.05 11.50 17.69
N GLN A 226 -7.13 12.26 17.49
CA GLN A 226 -8.23 12.27 18.44
C GLN A 226 -8.54 10.82 18.75
N ASP A 227 -8.59 10.49 20.06
CA ASP A 227 -8.98 9.19 20.63
C ASP A 227 -10.37 8.79 20.10
N ARG A 228 -10.45 8.51 18.81
CA ARG A 228 -11.42 7.60 18.26
C ARG A 228 -10.75 6.27 18.54
N GLU A 229 -11.10 5.68 19.68
CA GLU A 229 -11.06 4.24 19.83
C GLU A 229 -11.63 3.67 18.54
N ARG A 230 -10.74 3.31 17.60
CA ARG A 230 -11.12 2.63 16.38
C ARG A 230 -11.45 1.24 16.86
N VAL A 231 -12.67 1.07 17.35
CA VAL A 231 -13.25 -0.21 17.66
C VAL A 231 -13.45 -0.89 16.31
N TYR A 232 -12.39 -1.55 15.87
CA TYR A 232 -12.42 -2.38 14.70
C TYR A 232 -13.53 -3.42 14.92
N SER A 233 -14.61 -3.26 14.16
CA SER A 233 -15.82 -4.07 14.27
C SER A 233 -15.88 -4.98 13.05
N GLY A 234 -15.23 -6.14 13.14
CA GLY A 234 -15.23 -7.12 12.07
C GLY A 234 -14.65 -8.47 12.51
N ASN A 235 -15.53 -9.37 12.96
CA ASN A 235 -15.29 -10.76 13.41
C ASN A 235 -14.19 -10.95 14.48
N PRO A 236 -14.16 -12.10 15.20
CA PRO A 236 -13.00 -12.44 16.01
C PRO A 236 -11.77 -12.55 15.10
N GLN A 237 -10.94 -11.51 15.08
CA GLN A 237 -9.74 -11.43 14.26
C GLN A 237 -8.72 -12.44 14.77
N ARG A 238 -8.18 -13.26 13.87
CA ARG A 238 -7.02 -14.10 14.17
C ARG A 238 -5.80 -13.19 14.19
N GLU A 239 -5.40 -12.77 15.37
CA GLU A 239 -4.33 -11.79 15.59
C GLU A 239 -3.15 -12.40 16.34
N ALA A 240 -1.94 -12.03 15.93
CA ALA A 240 -0.72 -12.44 16.61
C ALA A 240 0.33 -11.34 16.66
N TYR A 241 1.14 -11.37 17.72
CA TYR A 241 2.48 -10.82 17.65
C TYR A 241 3.39 -11.81 16.94
N ALA A 242 4.16 -11.31 15.99
CA ALA A 242 5.09 -12.10 15.20
C ALA A 242 6.54 -11.64 15.45
N THR A 243 7.47 -12.59 15.50
CA THR A 243 8.90 -12.29 15.43
C THR A 243 9.62 -13.31 14.56
N ILE A 244 10.88 -13.04 14.21
CA ILE A 244 11.71 -13.92 13.38
C ILE A 244 13.12 -14.02 13.93
N LEU A 245 13.69 -15.22 13.92
CA LEU A 245 15.08 -15.47 14.28
C LEU A 245 15.90 -15.84 13.06
N HIS A 246 16.94 -15.06 12.79
CA HIS A 246 17.93 -15.35 11.75
C HIS A 246 19.24 -15.95 12.32
N SER A 247 19.43 -15.94 13.64
CA SER A 247 20.60 -16.54 14.30
C SER A 247 20.25 -16.96 15.73
N ALA A 248 20.66 -18.17 16.12
CA ALA A 248 20.31 -18.77 17.41
C ALA A 248 21.00 -18.10 18.62
N HIS A 249 22.26 -17.69 18.46
CA HIS A 249 23.15 -17.48 19.62
C HIS A 249 22.88 -16.20 20.41
N VAL A 250 22.14 -15.24 19.86
CA VAL A 250 21.88 -13.94 20.50
C VAL A 250 20.38 -13.64 20.61
N TYR A 251 19.59 -14.02 19.62
CA TYR A 251 18.21 -13.56 19.51
C TYR A 251 17.17 -14.45 20.20
N VAL A 252 17.51 -15.69 20.61
CA VAL A 252 16.56 -16.55 21.35
C VAL A 252 16.19 -15.92 22.69
N CYS A 253 17.18 -15.43 23.44
CA CYS A 253 16.93 -14.72 24.71
C CYS A 253 16.10 -13.45 24.49
N GLY A 254 16.39 -12.70 23.41
CA GLY A 254 15.63 -11.53 23.00
C GLY A 254 14.16 -11.86 22.72
N ALA A 255 13.89 -12.89 21.93
CA ALA A 255 12.52 -13.34 21.65
C ALA A 255 11.78 -13.84 22.91
N ILE A 256 12.47 -14.53 23.83
CA ILE A 256 11.88 -14.91 25.12
C ILE A 256 11.51 -13.66 25.92
N ALA A 257 12.42 -12.68 26.01
CA ALA A 257 12.17 -11.41 26.71
C ALA A 257 11.01 -10.62 26.07
N ALA A 258 10.95 -10.57 24.73
CA ALA A 258 9.86 -9.95 23.99
C ALA A 258 8.51 -10.60 24.31
N ALA A 259 8.40 -11.93 24.26
CA ALA A 259 7.18 -12.65 24.64
C ALA A 259 6.73 -12.33 26.07
N GLN A 260 7.66 -12.36 27.02
CA GLN A 260 7.35 -12.03 28.41
C GLN A 260 6.88 -10.59 28.54
N SER A 261 7.52 -9.63 27.88
CA SER A 261 7.12 -8.22 27.90
C SER A 261 5.72 -8.00 27.32
N ILE A 262 5.37 -8.67 26.22
CA ILE A 262 4.03 -8.63 25.62
C ILE A 262 2.98 -9.17 26.61
N ARG A 263 3.26 -10.30 27.27
CA ARG A 263 2.35 -10.87 28.28
C ARG A 263 2.21 -9.99 29.52
N LEU A 264 3.32 -9.46 30.03
CA LEU A 264 3.33 -8.55 31.18
C LEU A 264 2.60 -7.22 30.88
N SER A 265 2.56 -6.80 29.62
CA SER A 265 1.76 -5.66 29.18
C SER A 265 0.25 -5.96 29.17
N GLY A 266 -0.16 -7.21 29.35
CA GLY A 266 -1.57 -7.63 29.44
C GLY A 266 -2.16 -8.18 28.14
N SER A 267 -1.37 -8.33 27.07
CA SER A 267 -1.89 -8.86 25.81
C SER A 267 -2.14 -10.37 25.87
N THR A 268 -3.28 -10.79 25.31
CA THR A 268 -3.72 -12.19 25.21
C THR A 268 -3.58 -12.76 23.80
N ARG A 269 -3.10 -11.97 22.84
CA ARG A 269 -2.96 -12.38 21.43
C ARG A 269 -1.98 -13.53 21.27
N ASP A 270 -2.07 -14.22 20.13
CA ASP A 270 -1.13 -15.29 19.82
C ASP A 270 0.30 -14.73 19.71
N LEU A 271 1.27 -15.57 20.03
CA LEU A 271 2.69 -15.29 19.80
C LEU A 271 3.16 -16.29 18.75
N VAL A 272 3.62 -15.82 17.59
CA VAL A 272 4.16 -16.67 16.52
C VAL A 272 5.60 -16.30 16.21
N ILE A 273 6.48 -17.30 16.11
CA ILE A 273 7.89 -17.08 15.80
C ILE A 273 8.31 -17.84 14.56
N LEU A 274 8.90 -17.13 13.60
CA LEU A 274 9.51 -17.72 12.43
C LEU A 274 10.96 -18.10 12.75
N VAL A 275 11.31 -19.37 12.56
CA VAL A 275 12.66 -19.89 12.78
C VAL A 275 13.05 -20.78 11.61
N ASP A 276 14.34 -20.98 11.40
CA ASP A 276 14.81 -21.96 10.41
C ASP A 276 15.35 -23.24 11.09
N GLU A 277 15.86 -24.16 10.29
CA GLU A 277 16.42 -25.44 10.77
C GLU A 277 17.69 -25.28 11.62
N THR A 278 18.35 -24.12 11.60
CA THR A 278 19.57 -23.88 12.41
C THR A 278 19.26 -23.66 13.88
N ILE A 279 18.01 -23.33 14.24
CA ILE A 279 17.59 -23.20 15.64
C ILE A 279 17.43 -24.59 16.26
N SER A 280 18.33 -24.91 17.20
CA SER A 280 18.37 -26.21 17.88
C SER A 280 17.08 -26.55 18.64
N VAL A 281 16.85 -27.84 18.87
CA VAL A 281 15.72 -28.36 19.66
C VAL A 281 15.68 -27.74 21.06
N TYR A 282 16.84 -27.54 21.69
CA TYR A 282 16.95 -26.87 23.00
C TYR A 282 16.38 -25.44 22.95
N HIS A 283 16.78 -24.64 21.97
CA HIS A 283 16.27 -23.27 21.81
C HIS A 283 14.78 -23.25 21.46
N ARG A 284 14.32 -24.15 20.59
CA ARG A 284 12.89 -24.31 20.25
C ARG A 284 12.06 -24.60 21.49
N SER A 285 12.49 -25.52 22.35
CA SER A 285 11.81 -25.81 23.62
C SER A 285 11.73 -24.59 24.54
N GLY A 286 12.79 -23.76 24.59
CA GLY A 286 12.79 -22.51 25.33
C GLY A 286 11.76 -21.49 24.81
N LEU A 287 11.66 -21.35 23.48
CA LEU A 287 10.70 -20.47 22.83
C LEU A 287 9.25 -20.93 23.06
N GLU A 288 8.97 -22.22 22.93
CA GLU A 288 7.65 -22.80 23.21
C GLU A 288 7.22 -22.57 24.66
N LYS A 289 8.15 -22.77 25.62
CA LYS A 289 7.90 -22.47 27.04
C LYS A 289 7.62 -21.00 27.31
N ALA A 290 8.19 -20.09 26.51
CA ALA A 290 7.88 -18.66 26.58
C ALA A 290 6.52 -18.31 25.94
N GLY A 291 5.86 -19.28 25.29
CA GLY A 291 4.54 -19.12 24.68
C GLY A 291 4.55 -18.91 23.18
N TRP A 292 5.71 -18.98 22.51
CA TRP A 292 5.80 -18.84 21.06
C TRP A 292 5.31 -20.11 20.34
N LYS A 293 4.43 -19.92 19.36
CA LYS A 293 4.07 -20.92 18.34
C LYS A 293 5.14 -20.91 17.26
N ILE A 294 5.91 -21.99 17.15
CA ILE A 294 7.04 -22.07 16.22
C ILE A 294 6.56 -22.39 14.81
N ARG A 295 7.02 -21.59 13.84
CA ARG A 295 6.84 -21.80 12.41
C ARG A 295 8.21 -21.95 11.75
N THR A 296 8.50 -23.14 11.24
CA THR A 296 9.75 -23.37 10.50
C THR A 296 9.64 -22.77 9.10
N ILE A 297 10.63 -21.98 8.69
CA ILE A 297 10.69 -21.31 7.39
C ILE A 297 12.00 -21.60 6.67
N GLN A 298 11.97 -21.49 5.35
CA GLN A 298 13.18 -21.38 4.54
C GLN A 298 13.63 -19.92 4.49
N ARG A 299 14.89 -19.67 4.84
CA ARG A 299 15.47 -18.33 4.77
C ARG A 299 15.46 -17.79 3.34
N ILE A 300 15.32 -16.47 3.23
CA ILE A 300 15.47 -15.72 2.00
C ILE A 300 16.76 -14.91 2.13
N ARG A 301 17.73 -15.18 1.25
CA ARG A 301 18.98 -14.44 1.19
C ARG A 301 18.73 -13.08 0.57
N ASN A 302 19.27 -12.03 1.17
CA ASN A 302 19.35 -10.72 0.56
C ASN A 302 20.41 -10.76 -0.55
N PRO A 303 20.04 -10.63 -1.84
CA PRO A 303 21.00 -10.70 -2.95
C PRO A 303 22.01 -9.56 -2.92
N LYS A 304 21.70 -8.45 -2.24
CA LYS A 304 22.58 -7.27 -2.10
C LYS A 304 23.51 -7.35 -0.89
N ALA A 305 23.36 -8.36 -0.03
CA ALA A 305 24.21 -8.52 1.13
C ALA A 305 25.50 -9.27 0.79
N GLU A 306 26.60 -8.80 1.36
CA GLU A 306 27.84 -9.57 1.41
C GLU A 306 27.61 -10.90 2.14
N LYS A 307 28.40 -11.91 1.76
CA LYS A 307 28.31 -13.23 2.39
C LYS A 307 28.68 -13.12 3.87
N ASP A 308 27.94 -13.81 4.73
CA ASP A 308 28.15 -13.86 6.18
C ASP A 308 27.94 -12.51 6.90
N ALA A 309 27.42 -11.49 6.19
CA ALA A 309 27.05 -10.21 6.80
C ALA A 309 25.81 -10.35 7.69
N TYR A 310 25.71 -9.49 8.71
CA TYR A 310 24.59 -9.52 9.67
C TYR A 310 23.20 -9.40 9.00
N ASN A 311 23.15 -8.72 7.85
CA ASN A 311 21.93 -8.47 7.07
C ASN A 311 21.70 -9.48 5.94
N GLU A 312 22.52 -10.54 5.84
CA GLU A 312 22.44 -11.52 4.74
C GLU A 312 21.07 -12.19 4.64
N TRP A 313 20.40 -12.39 5.77
CA TRP A 313 19.14 -13.13 5.86
C TRP A 313 17.93 -12.27 6.21
N ASN A 314 18.08 -10.94 6.22
CA ASN A 314 17.03 -10.01 6.63
C ASN A 314 15.77 -10.08 5.75
N TYR A 315 15.89 -10.48 4.48
CA TYR A 315 14.76 -10.68 3.56
C TYR A 315 13.85 -11.83 4.01
N SER A 316 14.29 -12.69 4.94
CA SER A 316 13.39 -13.70 5.51
C SER A 316 12.23 -13.05 6.29
N LYS A 317 12.31 -11.76 6.66
CA LYS A 317 11.15 -10.97 7.16
C LYS A 317 9.97 -11.00 6.18
N PHE A 318 10.18 -11.14 4.87
CA PHE A 318 9.06 -11.25 3.91
C PHE A 318 8.18 -12.49 4.16
N ARG A 319 8.70 -13.53 4.82
CA ARG A 319 7.91 -14.71 5.22
C ARG A 319 6.76 -14.36 6.17
N LEU A 320 6.77 -13.19 6.81
CA LEU A 320 5.67 -12.69 7.62
C LEU A 320 4.34 -12.59 6.84
N TRP A 321 4.39 -12.26 5.55
CA TRP A 321 3.19 -12.22 4.70
C TRP A 321 2.60 -13.61 4.42
N GLN A 322 3.31 -14.69 4.72
CA GLN A 322 2.81 -16.06 4.55
C GLN A 322 2.05 -16.60 5.78
N LEU A 323 2.00 -15.84 6.88
CA LEU A 323 1.23 -16.16 8.10
C LEU A 323 -0.30 -15.99 7.90
N THR A 324 -0.83 -16.56 6.83
CA THR A 324 -2.22 -16.43 6.35
C THR A 324 -3.26 -17.14 7.24
N ASP A 325 -2.80 -17.87 8.26
CA ASP A 325 -3.63 -18.32 9.37
C ASP A 325 -4.03 -17.18 10.32
N TYR A 326 -3.42 -16.00 10.17
CA TYR A 326 -3.76 -14.76 10.85
C TYR A 326 -4.33 -13.73 9.87
N ASP A 327 -5.29 -12.95 10.35
CA ASP A 327 -5.87 -11.83 9.60
C ASP A 327 -4.99 -10.58 9.70
N LYS A 328 -4.33 -10.41 10.85
CA LYS A 328 -3.41 -9.31 11.14
C LYS A 328 -2.32 -9.71 12.12
N ILE A 329 -1.11 -9.21 11.92
CA ILE A 329 0.01 -9.42 12.84
C ILE A 329 0.69 -8.10 13.18
N ILE A 330 1.21 -8.01 14.41
CA ILE A 330 2.19 -7.00 14.79
C ILE A 330 3.55 -7.69 14.82
N PHE A 331 4.39 -7.40 13.83
CA PHE A 331 5.78 -7.80 13.84
C PHE A 331 6.56 -6.95 14.85
N ILE A 332 7.41 -7.61 15.65
CA ILE A 332 8.36 -6.97 16.56
C ILE A 332 9.72 -7.69 16.41
N ASP A 333 10.79 -6.92 16.16
CA ASP A 333 12.15 -7.46 16.17
C ASP A 333 12.51 -8.02 17.57
N ALA A 334 13.31 -9.10 17.58
CA ALA A 334 13.63 -9.82 18.82
C ALA A 334 14.52 -9.02 19.81
N ASP A 335 14.97 -7.82 19.43
CA ASP A 335 15.75 -6.90 20.26
C ASP A 335 14.92 -5.75 20.87
N LEU A 336 13.58 -5.84 20.80
CA LEU A 336 12.66 -4.87 21.38
C LEU A 336 11.90 -5.42 22.60
N LEU A 337 11.48 -4.52 23.49
CA LEU A 337 10.64 -4.82 24.66
C LEU A 337 9.37 -3.98 24.66
N ILE A 338 8.25 -4.61 25.01
CA ILE A 338 6.96 -3.95 25.15
C ILE A 338 6.76 -3.52 26.61
N LEU A 339 6.77 -2.21 26.85
CA LEU A 339 6.62 -1.63 28.19
C LEU A 339 5.17 -1.34 28.58
N ARG A 340 4.28 -1.22 27.60
CA ARG A 340 2.83 -0.97 27.75
C ARG A 340 2.07 -1.72 26.67
N ASN A 341 0.80 -2.04 26.91
CA ASN A 341 -0.02 -2.74 25.93
C ASN A 341 -0.09 -1.92 24.63
N ILE A 342 0.20 -2.56 23.49
CA ILE A 342 0.11 -1.96 22.16
C ILE A 342 -0.91 -2.68 21.26
N ASP A 343 -1.88 -3.40 21.84
CA ASP A 343 -2.91 -4.12 21.08
C ASP A 343 -3.76 -3.16 20.23
N PHE A 344 -3.81 -1.87 20.58
CA PHE A 344 -4.48 -0.85 19.76
C PHE A 344 -3.91 -0.76 18.33
N LEU A 345 -2.66 -1.19 18.10
CA LEU A 345 -2.05 -1.24 16.78
C LEU A 345 -2.70 -2.27 15.85
N PHE A 346 -3.41 -3.29 16.36
CA PHE A 346 -4.23 -4.18 15.53
C PHE A 346 -5.39 -3.42 14.86
N GLY A 347 -5.77 -2.24 15.34
CA GLY A 347 -6.73 -1.36 14.66
C GLY A 347 -6.16 -0.63 13.44
N MET A 348 -4.84 -0.65 13.23
CA MET A 348 -4.17 0.08 12.15
C MET A 348 -4.12 -0.74 10.85
N PRO A 349 -4.11 -0.10 9.66
CA PRO A 349 -4.03 -0.82 8.39
C PRO A 349 -2.60 -1.24 8.02
N GLU A 350 -2.48 -2.20 7.10
CA GLU A 350 -1.20 -2.55 6.47
C GLU A 350 -0.72 -1.45 5.50
N ILE A 351 0.57 -1.11 5.45
CA ILE A 351 1.59 -1.37 6.48
C ILE A 351 1.66 -0.17 7.41
N SER A 352 1.58 -0.38 8.72
CA SER A 352 1.85 0.64 9.74
C SER A 352 3.15 0.32 10.48
N ALA A 353 4.14 1.20 10.41
CA ALA A 353 5.44 1.10 11.06
C ALA A 353 5.78 2.40 11.84
N THR A 354 7.00 2.55 12.36
CA THR A 354 7.50 3.82 12.94
C THR A 354 8.39 4.55 11.94
N GLY A 355 8.48 5.88 12.05
CA GLY A 355 9.41 6.66 11.24
C GLY A 355 10.86 6.28 11.51
N ASN A 356 11.73 6.51 10.52
CA ASN A 356 13.18 6.43 10.69
C ASN A 356 13.79 7.74 10.20
N ASN A 357 15.00 8.06 10.62
CA ASN A 357 15.78 9.13 9.99
C ASN A 357 15.99 8.74 8.52
N ALA A 358 15.57 9.57 7.57
CA ALA A 358 15.34 9.30 6.14
C ALA A 358 14.00 8.62 5.74
N THR A 359 13.90 8.16 4.50
CA THR A 359 12.67 8.26 3.69
C THR A 359 11.78 7.01 3.60
N LEU A 360 11.75 6.13 4.62
CA LEU A 360 10.90 4.92 4.59
C LEU A 360 10.16 4.71 5.91
N PHE A 361 10.77 3.93 6.82
CA PHE A 361 10.28 3.59 8.16
C PHE A 361 11.29 2.63 8.81
N ASN A 362 11.21 2.48 10.13
CA ASN A 362 11.92 1.44 10.85
C ASN A 362 11.11 0.13 10.77
N SER A 363 11.75 -0.95 10.28
CA SER A 363 11.10 -2.26 10.12
C SER A 363 11.11 -3.13 11.38
N GLY A 364 11.41 -2.55 12.54
CA GLY A 364 11.45 -3.23 13.83
C GLY A 364 10.09 -3.40 14.48
N VAL A 365 9.12 -2.54 14.16
CA VAL A 365 7.71 -2.74 14.51
C VAL A 365 6.85 -2.47 13.28
N MET A 366 6.04 -3.45 12.86
CA MET A 366 5.19 -3.32 11.67
C MET A 366 3.84 -4.02 11.89
N VAL A 367 2.75 -3.37 11.49
CA VAL A 367 1.42 -3.97 11.36
C VAL A 367 1.27 -4.48 9.93
N ILE A 368 0.99 -5.78 9.80
CA ILE A 368 0.93 -6.51 8.54
C ILE A 368 -0.40 -7.28 8.48
N GLU A 369 -1.00 -7.37 7.30
CA GLU A 369 -2.15 -8.17 6.94
C GLU A 369 -1.70 -9.29 5.99
N PRO A 370 -1.32 -10.48 6.52
CA PRO A 370 -0.71 -11.53 5.74
C PRO A 370 -1.48 -11.90 4.46
N SER A 371 -0.74 -12.11 3.37
CA SER A 371 -1.23 -12.35 2.02
C SER A 371 -0.15 -13.02 1.17
N ASN A 372 -0.41 -14.25 0.70
CA ASN A 372 0.49 -14.95 -0.22
C ASN A 372 0.67 -14.20 -1.54
N CYS A 373 -0.35 -13.49 -2.01
CA CYS A 373 -0.20 -12.67 -3.20
C CYS A 373 0.78 -11.51 -2.96
N THR A 374 0.65 -10.79 -1.84
CA THR A 374 1.59 -9.72 -1.50
C THR A 374 3.01 -10.27 -1.39
N PHE A 375 3.18 -11.47 -0.80
CA PHE A 375 4.47 -12.15 -0.77
C PHE A 375 5.03 -12.46 -2.17
N GLN A 376 4.22 -12.99 -3.09
CA GLN A 376 4.62 -13.28 -4.48
C GLN A 376 5.06 -12.00 -5.23
N SER A 377 4.47 -10.85 -4.89
CA SER A 377 4.84 -9.58 -5.51
C SER A 377 6.27 -9.13 -5.20
N PHE A 378 6.84 -9.57 -4.06
CA PHE A 378 8.23 -9.27 -3.71
C PHE A 378 9.25 -10.04 -4.55
N ASP A 379 8.86 -11.16 -5.14
CA ASP A 379 9.73 -12.01 -5.98
C ASP A 379 9.71 -11.58 -7.46
N GLY A 380 9.00 -10.48 -7.79
CA GLY A 380 8.90 -9.97 -9.16
C GLY A 380 8.12 -10.87 -10.12
N THR A 381 7.33 -11.82 -9.61
CA THR A 381 6.62 -12.83 -10.42
C THR A 381 5.23 -12.41 -10.92
N TYR A 382 4.95 -11.10 -11.03
CA TYR A 382 3.69 -10.58 -11.59
C TYR A 382 3.86 -9.70 -12.81
#